data_AF-A0A5N6P5P1-F1
#
_entry.id   AF-A0A5N6P5P1-F1
#
_cell.length_a   1.000
_cell.length_b   1.000
_cell.length_c   1.000
_cell.angle_alpha   90.00
_cell.angle_beta   90.00
_cell.angle_gamma   90.00
#
_symmetry.space_group_name_H-M   'P 1'
#
loop_
_entity.id
_entity.type
_entity.pdbx_description
1 polymer ?
#
loop_
_entity_poly.entity_id
_entity_poly.type
_entity_poly.pdbx_seq_one_letter_code
_entity_poly.pdbx_strand_id
1 'polypeptide(L)'
;MTKTTDRLTALEDGSGDGSGRVKLSRVESIDSGLQDPLVVCGPDVMLMILNRLDACSLASTLLVSRRWRKVASSDIIWSKKCEELWVGKAHLPHFLQTQGLSKLSAYSLSVKDGKREAPEYWRNLDPYWTGEHSTMRRYFHPDGSQTADLNDQVWGGHESCYSIVTSFLADGNMRKHYVRINRWPPMRVARRQDWGWEMSNHLYCYSSVPDAHIKGGTGPYLPIL
;
A
#
# COMPACT_ATOMS: atom_id res chain seq x y z
N MET A 1 2.52 -36.57 -14.57
CA MET A 1 2.94 -35.67 -15.67
C MET A 1 2.53 -36.30 -16.99
N THR A 2 1.30 -36.05 -17.43
CA THR A 2 0.78 -36.57 -18.70
C THR A 2 0.58 -35.38 -19.62
N LYS A 3 1.47 -35.31 -20.63
CA LYS A 3 1.42 -34.40 -21.76
C LYS A 3 0.19 -34.74 -22.60
N THR A 4 -0.61 -33.74 -22.96
CA THR A 4 -1.60 -33.87 -24.03
C THR A 4 -1.11 -33.02 -25.19
N THR A 5 -0.90 -33.69 -26.31
CA THR A 5 -0.32 -33.20 -27.55
C THR A 5 -1.41 -32.55 -28.39
N ASP A 6 -1.25 -31.27 -28.74
CA ASP A 6 -2.05 -30.63 -29.78
C ASP A 6 -1.70 -31.24 -31.15
N ARG A 7 -2.72 -31.69 -31.88
CA ARG A 7 -2.62 -31.98 -33.32
C ARG A 7 -3.48 -30.99 -34.08
N LEU A 8 -2.83 -29.99 -34.66
CA LEU A 8 -3.34 -29.18 -35.75
C LEU A 8 -3.40 -30.04 -37.02
N THR A 9 -4.59 -30.21 -37.59
CA THR A 9 -4.75 -30.60 -38.98
C THR A 9 -5.36 -29.42 -39.72
N ALA A 10 -4.52 -28.77 -40.53
CA ALA A 10 -4.94 -27.84 -41.56
C ALA A 10 -5.53 -28.64 -42.73
N LEU A 11 -6.73 -28.25 -43.16
CA LEU A 11 -7.27 -28.53 -44.48
C LEU A 11 -7.86 -27.19 -44.94
N GLU A 12 -7.14 -26.53 -45.85
CA GLU A 12 -7.71 -25.48 -46.68
C GLU A 12 -8.50 -26.15 -47.80
N ASP A 13 -9.73 -25.70 -48.04
CA ASP A 13 -10.28 -25.60 -49.40
C ASP A 13 -11.38 -24.53 -49.41
N GLY A 14 -11.38 -23.75 -50.47
CA GLY A 14 -11.91 -22.39 -50.50
C GLY A 14 -13.40 -22.20 -50.83
N SER A 15 -13.73 -20.91 -50.83
CA SER A 15 -14.76 -20.23 -51.63
C SER A 15 -16.21 -20.27 -51.14
N GLY A 16 -16.81 -19.09 -50.97
CA GLY A 16 -18.27 -18.91 -50.94
C GLY A 16 -18.78 -17.89 -49.93
N ASP A 17 -19.18 -16.74 -50.46
CA ASP A 17 -19.98 -15.65 -49.87
C ASP A 17 -21.17 -16.10 -48.98
N GLY A 18 -21.47 -15.33 -47.92
CA GLY A 18 -22.73 -15.44 -47.18
C GLY A 18 -22.65 -15.23 -45.66
N SER A 19 -22.90 -13.98 -45.22
CA SER A 19 -23.51 -13.60 -43.92
C SER A 19 -23.41 -14.61 -42.76
N GLY A 20 -22.24 -14.70 -42.13
CA GLY A 20 -22.00 -15.54 -40.96
C GLY A 20 -22.48 -14.88 -39.66
N ARG A 21 -23.76 -15.01 -39.33
CA ARG A 21 -24.20 -14.86 -37.93
C ARG A 21 -23.66 -16.06 -37.17
N VAL A 22 -22.51 -15.90 -36.51
CA VAL A 22 -21.91 -16.93 -35.66
C VAL A 22 -22.93 -17.28 -34.57
N LYS A 23 -23.62 -18.41 -34.75
CA LYS A 23 -24.34 -19.05 -33.66
C LYS A 23 -23.27 -19.53 -32.69
N LEU A 24 -23.13 -18.80 -31.59
CA LEU A 24 -22.36 -19.26 -30.44
C LEU A 24 -23.05 -20.54 -29.96
N SER A 25 -22.59 -21.70 -30.43
CA SER A 25 -23.03 -22.98 -29.94
C SER A 25 -22.71 -22.98 -28.45
N ARG A 26 -23.75 -23.13 -27.65
CA ARG A 26 -23.66 -23.33 -26.21
C ARG A 26 -22.72 -24.51 -26.01
N VAL A 27 -21.53 -24.23 -25.49
CA VAL A 27 -20.65 -25.28 -24.97
C VAL A 27 -21.51 -26.06 -23.98
N GLU A 28 -21.81 -27.31 -24.31
CA GLU A 28 -22.55 -28.19 -23.43
C GLU A 28 -21.77 -28.27 -22.13
N SER A 29 -22.36 -27.70 -21.08
CA SER A 29 -21.82 -27.78 -19.74
C SER A 29 -21.75 -29.25 -19.37
N ILE A 30 -20.56 -29.72 -19.04
CA ILE A 30 -20.40 -30.94 -18.24
C ILE A 30 -21.15 -30.67 -16.94
N ASP A 31 -22.40 -31.15 -16.85
CA ASP A 31 -23.18 -31.15 -15.62
C ASP A 31 -22.60 -32.22 -14.71
N SER A 32 -21.39 -31.95 -14.19
CA SER A 32 -20.94 -32.61 -12.98
C SER A 32 -21.88 -32.10 -11.89
N GLY A 33 -22.59 -32.99 -11.19
CA GLY A 33 -23.53 -32.67 -10.10
C GLY A 33 -22.94 -31.93 -8.89
N LEU A 34 -21.90 -31.12 -9.08
CA LEU A 34 -21.41 -30.10 -8.16
C LEU A 34 -22.44 -28.97 -8.07
N GLN A 35 -23.24 -29.05 -7.02
CA GLN A 35 -24.16 -27.99 -6.64
C GLN A 35 -23.39 -26.84 -5.96
N ASP A 36 -23.81 -25.58 -6.20
CA ASP A 36 -23.19 -24.40 -5.60
C ASP A 36 -23.21 -24.53 -4.06
N PRO A 37 -22.06 -24.51 -3.37
CA PRO A 37 -22.01 -24.67 -1.92
C PRO A 37 -22.79 -23.60 -1.17
N LEU A 38 -22.98 -22.41 -1.77
CA LEU A 38 -23.84 -21.38 -1.19
C LEU A 38 -25.32 -21.78 -1.20
N VAL A 39 -25.75 -22.60 -2.15
CA VAL A 39 -27.11 -23.18 -2.20
C VAL A 39 -27.25 -24.29 -1.18
N VAL A 40 -26.25 -25.17 -1.08
CA VAL A 40 -26.29 -26.36 -0.22
C VAL A 40 -26.15 -25.99 1.26
N CYS A 41 -25.15 -25.17 1.60
CA CYS A 41 -24.80 -24.85 2.98
C CYS A 41 -25.48 -23.58 3.50
N GLY A 42 -26.03 -22.75 2.62
CA GLY A 42 -26.65 -21.48 2.95
C GLY A 42 -25.65 -20.36 3.31
N PRO A 43 -26.15 -19.13 3.52
CA PRO A 43 -25.31 -17.94 3.68
C PRO A 43 -24.44 -17.94 4.95
N ASP A 44 -24.95 -18.46 6.06
CA ASP A 44 -24.26 -18.38 7.36
C ASP A 44 -23.03 -19.29 7.41
N VAL A 45 -23.18 -20.55 6.96
CA VAL A 45 -22.06 -21.49 6.84
C VAL A 45 -21.06 -20.97 5.81
N MET A 46 -21.55 -20.42 4.69
CA MET A 46 -20.67 -19.81 3.69
C MET A 46 -19.87 -18.64 4.27
N LEU A 47 -20.49 -17.79 5.10
CA LEU A 47 -19.81 -16.69 5.78
C LEU A 47 -18.72 -17.23 6.72
N MET A 48 -18.98 -18.31 7.47
CA MET A 48 -17.98 -18.95 8.33
C MET A 48 -16.78 -19.47 7.53
N ILE A 49 -17.03 -20.09 6.36
CA ILE A 49 -15.98 -20.60 5.46
C ILE A 49 -15.15 -19.44 4.91
N LEU A 50 -15.81 -18.43 4.34
CA LEU A 50 -15.14 -17.28 3.73
C LEU A 50 -14.31 -16.46 4.75
N ASN A 51 -14.74 -16.40 6.01
CA ASN A 51 -14.00 -15.73 7.09
C ASN A 51 -12.65 -16.40 7.44
N ARG A 52 -12.39 -17.61 6.94
CA ARG A 52 -11.10 -18.30 7.09
C ARG A 52 -10.10 -17.95 6.00
N LEU A 53 -10.54 -17.35 4.90
CA LEU A 53 -9.67 -16.98 3.78
C LEU A 53 -8.82 -15.75 4.12
N ASP A 54 -7.69 -15.61 3.44
CA ASP A 54 -6.93 -14.36 3.43
C ASP A 54 -7.64 -13.31 2.54
N ALA A 55 -7.22 -12.06 2.63
CA ALA A 55 -7.90 -10.97 1.94
C ALA A 55 -7.85 -11.10 0.41
N CYS A 56 -6.78 -11.68 -0.15
CA CYS A 56 -6.66 -11.85 -1.61
C CYS A 56 -7.62 -12.92 -2.11
N SER A 57 -7.63 -14.12 -1.50
CA SER A 57 -8.59 -15.16 -1.90
C SER A 57 -10.04 -14.74 -1.65
N LEU A 58 -10.32 -14.04 -0.54
CA LEU A 58 -11.66 -13.48 -0.29
C LEU A 58 -12.07 -12.48 -1.38
N ALA A 59 -11.17 -11.59 -1.81
CA ALA A 59 -11.46 -10.64 -2.88
C ALA A 59 -11.80 -11.35 -4.20
N SER A 60 -11.12 -12.46 -4.53
CA SER A 60 -11.45 -13.27 -5.71
C SER A 60 -12.87 -13.85 -5.64
N THR A 61 -13.36 -14.22 -4.45
CA THR A 61 -14.73 -14.74 -4.29
C THR A 61 -15.82 -13.73 -4.65
N LEU A 62 -15.54 -12.43 -4.58
CA LEU A 62 -16.45 -11.36 -5.01
C LEU A 62 -16.73 -11.39 -6.53
N LEU A 63 -15.91 -12.09 -7.31
CA LEU A 63 -16.00 -12.17 -8.77
C LEU A 63 -16.74 -13.43 -9.26
N VAL A 64 -17.00 -14.39 -8.36
CA VAL A 64 -17.60 -15.69 -8.72
C VAL A 64 -19.05 -15.54 -9.18
N SER A 65 -19.89 -14.89 -8.38
CA SER A 65 -21.30 -14.63 -8.73
C SER A 65 -21.89 -13.49 -7.90
N ARG A 66 -23.06 -12.97 -8.31
CA ARG A 66 -23.79 -11.95 -7.55
C ARG A 66 -24.17 -12.42 -6.14
N ARG A 67 -24.52 -13.70 -5.98
CA ARG A 67 -24.90 -14.30 -4.69
C ARG A 67 -23.68 -14.43 -3.77
N TRP A 68 -22.57 -14.92 -4.30
CA TRP A 68 -21.31 -15.00 -3.58
C TRP A 68 -20.82 -13.62 -3.17
N ARG A 69 -20.89 -12.63 -4.07
CA ARG A 69 -20.54 -11.24 -3.76
C ARG A 69 -21.30 -10.70 -2.55
N LYS A 70 -22.60 -10.99 -2.42
CA LYS A 70 -23.43 -10.52 -1.29
C LYS A 70 -22.90 -11.02 0.06
N VAL A 71 -22.42 -12.27 0.14
CA VAL A 71 -21.86 -12.84 1.37
C VAL A 71 -20.41 -12.40 1.56
N ALA A 72 -19.61 -12.45 0.50
CA ALA A 72 -18.19 -12.10 0.51
C ALA A 72 -17.92 -10.61 0.75
N SER A 73 -18.88 -9.71 0.48
CA SER A 73 -18.79 -8.28 0.81
C SER A 73 -19.23 -7.94 2.23
N SER A 74 -19.47 -8.93 3.08
CA SER A 74 -19.96 -8.72 4.46
C SER A 74 -18.96 -7.95 5.32
N ASP A 75 -19.45 -6.90 5.98
CA ASP A 75 -18.63 -6.10 6.89
C ASP A 75 -18.13 -6.90 8.11
N ILE A 76 -18.77 -8.02 8.46
CA ILE A 76 -18.29 -8.92 9.53
C ILE A 76 -16.92 -9.49 9.15
N ILE A 77 -16.76 -9.97 7.89
CA ILE A 77 -15.51 -10.54 7.41
C ILE A 77 -14.47 -9.43 7.23
N TRP A 78 -14.86 -8.35 6.55
CA TRP A 78 -13.94 -7.27 6.22
C TRP A 78 -13.53 -6.43 7.43
N SER A 79 -14.30 -6.38 8.52
CA SER A 79 -13.86 -5.74 9.77
C SER A 79 -12.61 -6.43 10.32
N LYS A 80 -12.63 -7.77 10.37
CA LYS A 80 -11.47 -8.56 10.81
C LYS A 80 -10.27 -8.36 9.88
N LYS A 81 -10.49 -8.30 8.56
CA LYS A 81 -9.42 -8.02 7.59
C LYS A 81 -8.87 -6.60 7.72
N CYS A 82 -9.70 -5.62 8.00
CA CYS A 82 -9.27 -4.27 8.33
C CYS A 82 -8.44 -4.24 9.61
N GLU A 83 -8.89 -4.91 10.67
CA GLU A 83 -8.12 -5.04 11.91
C GLU A 83 -6.74 -5.65 11.65
N GLU A 84 -6.69 -6.80 10.97
CA GLU A 84 -5.44 -7.45 10.54
C GLU A 84 -4.54 -6.49 9.73
N LEU A 85 -5.10 -5.79 8.75
CA LEU A 85 -4.37 -4.80 7.92
C LEU A 85 -3.89 -3.59 8.71
N TRP A 86 -4.61 -3.23 9.76
CA TRP A 86 -4.35 -2.07 10.60
C TRP A 86 -3.54 -2.42 11.85
N VAL A 87 -3.23 -3.69 12.10
CA VAL A 87 -2.35 -4.11 13.19
C VAL A 87 -1.01 -3.38 13.06
N GLY A 88 -0.70 -2.58 14.07
CA GLY A 88 0.52 -1.79 14.12
C GLY A 88 0.52 -0.56 13.20
N LYS A 89 -0.52 -0.27 12.43
CA LYS A 89 -0.62 1.04 11.79
C LYS A 89 -0.83 2.08 12.87
N ALA A 90 0.16 2.96 13.03
CA ALA A 90 0.12 3.99 14.05
C ALA A 90 -0.74 5.20 13.65
N HIS A 91 -1.22 5.22 12.40
CA HIS A 91 -2.18 6.19 11.91
C HIS A 91 -3.10 5.54 10.87
N LEU A 92 -4.38 5.86 10.97
CA LEU A 92 -5.43 5.47 10.04
C LEU A 92 -5.90 6.72 9.28
N PRO A 93 -6.00 6.69 7.94
CA PRO A 93 -6.45 7.84 7.17
C PRO A 93 -7.79 8.41 7.65
N HIS A 94 -7.93 9.74 7.61
CA HIS A 94 -9.13 10.44 8.08
C HIS A 94 -10.43 9.98 7.37
N PHE A 95 -10.34 9.54 6.11
CA PHE A 95 -11.50 9.01 5.39
C PHE A 95 -12.08 7.74 6.02
N LEU A 96 -11.37 7.07 6.94
CA LEU A 96 -11.92 5.93 7.69
C LEU A 96 -12.89 6.37 8.79
N GLN A 97 -12.92 7.66 9.13
CA GLN A 97 -13.82 8.24 10.12
C GLN A 97 -15.15 8.69 9.51
N THR A 98 -15.31 8.62 8.17
CA THR A 98 -16.58 8.96 7.53
C THR A 98 -17.64 7.90 7.83
N GLN A 99 -18.80 8.36 8.29
CA GLN A 99 -19.94 7.50 8.61
C GLN A 99 -20.47 6.85 7.32
N GLY A 100 -20.79 5.56 7.39
CA GLY A 100 -21.39 4.80 6.27
C GLY A 100 -20.40 4.16 5.30
N LEU A 101 -19.09 4.25 5.53
CA LEU A 101 -18.10 3.56 4.72
C LEU A 101 -18.09 2.05 5.03
N SER A 102 -18.37 1.21 4.02
CA SER A 102 -18.29 -0.25 4.21
C SER A 102 -16.87 -0.70 4.51
N LYS A 103 -16.72 -1.78 5.29
CA LYS A 103 -15.40 -2.32 5.67
C LYS A 103 -14.60 -2.82 4.47
N LEU A 104 -15.28 -3.36 3.45
CA LEU A 104 -14.64 -3.69 2.17
C LEU A 104 -14.03 -2.44 1.50
N SER A 105 -14.77 -1.33 1.48
CA SER A 105 -14.29 -0.06 0.90
C SER A 105 -13.14 0.52 1.72
N ALA A 106 -13.25 0.49 3.05
CA ALA A 106 -12.21 0.89 3.98
C ALA A 106 -10.91 0.08 3.76
N TYR A 107 -11.01 -1.24 3.58
CA TYR A 107 -9.87 -2.10 3.27
C TYR A 107 -9.23 -1.72 1.93
N SER A 108 -10.04 -1.64 0.86
CA SER A 108 -9.56 -1.30 -0.48
C SER A 108 -8.86 0.06 -0.52
N LEU A 109 -9.46 1.08 0.10
CA LEU A 109 -8.87 2.41 0.22
C LEU A 109 -7.58 2.38 1.06
N SER A 110 -7.53 1.59 2.14
CA SER A 110 -6.32 1.43 2.96
C SER A 110 -5.16 0.78 2.20
N VAL A 111 -5.45 -0.15 1.29
CA VAL A 111 -4.43 -0.77 0.41
C VAL A 111 -3.94 0.24 -0.62
N LYS A 112 -4.85 1.02 -1.23
CA LYS A 112 -4.48 2.09 -2.18
C LYS A 112 -3.68 3.19 -1.51
N ASP A 113 -4.07 3.60 -0.31
CA ASP A 113 -3.37 4.58 0.52
C ASP A 113 -1.93 4.15 0.83
N GLY A 114 -1.71 2.87 1.13
CA GLY A 114 -0.39 2.29 1.34
C GLY A 114 0.49 2.19 0.08
N LYS A 115 -0.06 2.46 -1.09
CA LYS A 115 0.65 2.50 -2.38
C LYS A 115 0.68 3.91 -2.99
N ARG A 116 0.43 4.95 -2.18
CA ARG A 116 0.52 6.32 -2.67
C ARG A 116 1.91 6.58 -3.21
N GLU A 117 1.97 7.14 -4.40
CA GLU A 117 3.16 7.76 -4.96
C GLU A 117 3.14 9.26 -4.63
N ALA A 118 4.29 9.92 -4.79
CA ALA A 118 4.35 11.37 -4.66
C ALA A 118 3.42 12.04 -5.69
N PRO A 119 2.50 12.93 -5.28
CA PRO A 119 1.64 13.68 -6.20
C PRO A 119 2.44 14.44 -7.26
N GLU A 120 1.84 14.66 -8.43
CA GLU A 120 2.49 15.36 -9.55
C GLU A 120 3.04 16.73 -9.16
N TYR A 121 2.29 17.49 -8.35
CA TYR A 121 2.76 18.75 -7.77
C TYR A 121 4.14 18.62 -7.09
N TRP A 122 4.34 17.58 -6.28
CA TRP A 122 5.61 17.34 -5.60
C TRP A 122 6.70 16.84 -6.54
N ARG A 123 6.36 15.99 -7.52
CA ARG A 123 7.33 15.51 -8.52
C ARG A 123 7.87 16.65 -9.39
N ASN A 124 7.10 17.71 -9.60
CA ASN A 124 7.54 18.86 -10.40
C ASN A 124 8.38 19.87 -9.59
N LEU A 125 8.40 19.76 -8.26
CA LEU A 125 9.12 20.68 -7.38
C LEU A 125 10.36 20.06 -6.73
N ASP A 126 10.37 18.76 -6.53
CA ASP A 126 11.45 18.07 -5.82
C ASP A 126 12.67 17.85 -6.74
N PRO A 127 13.87 18.33 -6.36
CA PRO A 127 15.11 18.20 -7.12
C PRO A 127 15.45 16.78 -7.59
N TYR A 128 15.09 15.76 -6.79
CA TYR A 128 15.32 14.36 -7.18
C TYR A 128 14.54 13.98 -8.44
N TRP A 129 13.30 14.48 -8.57
CA TRP A 129 12.43 14.17 -9.70
C TRP A 129 12.67 15.08 -10.91
N THR A 130 13.07 16.33 -10.69
CA THR A 130 13.41 17.28 -11.77
C THR A 130 14.81 17.05 -12.35
N GLY A 131 15.63 16.21 -11.71
CA GLY A 131 17.00 15.91 -12.13
C GLY A 131 18.02 16.99 -11.72
N GLU A 132 17.65 17.85 -10.78
CA GLU A 132 18.52 18.89 -10.25
C GLU A 132 19.43 18.30 -9.15
N HIS A 133 20.74 18.55 -9.24
CA HIS A 133 21.73 17.84 -8.42
C HIS A 133 21.77 18.27 -6.94
N SER A 134 21.24 19.45 -6.60
CA SER A 134 21.26 19.94 -5.22
C SER A 134 20.09 19.39 -4.43
N THR A 135 20.36 18.44 -3.54
CA THR A 135 19.39 17.94 -2.56
C THR A 135 18.89 19.07 -1.66
N MET A 136 17.58 19.10 -1.39
CA MET A 136 16.96 20.06 -0.47
C MET A 136 17.51 19.93 0.95
N ARG A 137 17.71 21.06 1.64
CA ARG A 137 18.16 21.11 3.03
C ARG A 137 16.98 21.34 3.98
N ARG A 138 16.83 20.45 4.96
CA ARG A 138 15.84 20.58 6.03
C ARG A 138 16.55 20.52 7.37
N TYR A 139 16.27 21.48 8.23
CA TYR A 139 16.82 21.58 9.57
C TYR A 139 15.74 21.16 10.57
N PHE A 140 16.05 20.17 11.39
CA PHE A 140 15.13 19.61 12.39
C PHE A 140 15.45 20.20 13.75
N HIS A 141 14.47 20.84 14.38
CA HIS A 141 14.65 21.53 15.66
C HIS A 141 14.13 20.70 16.84
N PRO A 142 14.73 20.77 18.03
CA PRO A 142 14.31 19.99 19.20
C PRO A 142 12.85 20.18 19.62
N ASP A 143 12.24 21.31 19.26
CA ASP A 143 10.82 21.62 19.51
C ASP A 143 9.86 20.89 18.55
N GLY A 144 10.39 20.09 17.61
CA GLY A 144 9.61 19.36 16.60
C GLY A 144 9.34 20.18 15.33
N SER A 145 9.82 21.43 15.23
CA SER A 145 9.69 22.23 14.02
C SER A 145 10.76 21.88 12.98
N GLN A 146 10.51 22.28 11.74
CA GLN A 146 11.49 22.22 10.66
C GLN A 146 11.67 23.60 10.03
N THR A 147 12.87 23.87 9.55
CA THR A 147 13.16 25.01 8.67
C THR A 147 13.90 24.56 7.42
N ALA A 148 14.01 25.44 6.43
CA ALA A 148 14.80 25.25 5.22
C ALA A 148 15.70 26.47 4.97
N ASP A 149 16.48 26.42 3.90
CA ASP A 149 17.30 27.56 3.47
C ASP A 149 16.43 28.74 3.05
N LEU A 150 16.93 29.97 3.25
CA LEU A 150 16.22 31.22 2.94
C LEU A 150 15.74 31.34 1.48
N ASN A 151 16.44 30.69 0.55
CA ASN A 151 16.14 30.73 -0.88
C ASN A 151 15.42 29.46 -1.39
N ASP A 152 14.97 28.59 -0.48
CA ASP A 152 14.28 27.36 -0.86
C ASP A 152 12.90 27.66 -1.47
N GLN A 153 12.78 27.44 -2.78
CA GLN A 153 11.58 27.72 -3.56
C GLN A 153 10.43 26.74 -3.29
N VAL A 154 10.73 25.60 -2.65
CA VAL A 154 9.77 24.54 -2.31
C VAL A 154 9.24 24.73 -0.88
N TRP A 155 9.88 25.60 -0.08
CA TRP A 155 9.53 25.87 1.31
C TRP A 155 8.35 26.86 1.44
N GLY A 156 7.51 26.70 2.48
CA GLY A 156 6.52 27.72 2.88
C GLY A 156 5.04 27.44 2.57
N GLY A 157 4.68 26.25 2.06
CA GLY A 157 3.28 25.91 1.71
C GLY A 157 2.59 24.86 2.60
N HIS A 158 3.29 24.27 3.56
CA HIS A 158 2.83 23.06 4.26
C HIS A 158 3.15 23.08 5.76
N GLU A 159 2.44 22.26 6.54
CA GLU A 159 2.87 21.86 7.89
C GLU A 159 4.37 21.49 7.80
N SER A 160 5.17 21.97 8.76
CA SER A 160 6.62 21.85 8.74
C SER A 160 7.10 21.34 10.09
N CYS A 161 6.58 20.17 10.46
CA CYS A 161 6.82 19.58 11.77
C CYS A 161 7.19 18.11 11.65
N TYR A 162 7.94 17.63 12.63
CA TYR A 162 8.16 16.22 12.84
C TYR A 162 7.76 15.82 14.25
N SER A 163 7.45 14.54 14.40
CA SER A 163 7.21 13.92 15.70
C SER A 163 7.91 12.59 15.77
N ILE A 164 8.43 12.29 16.95
CA ILE A 164 8.95 10.97 17.30
C ILE A 164 7.81 10.24 17.99
N VAL A 165 7.29 9.19 17.35
CA VAL A 165 6.19 8.40 17.90
C VAL A 165 6.77 7.17 18.55
N THR A 166 6.61 7.08 19.87
CA THR A 166 6.95 5.90 20.65
C THR A 166 5.69 5.31 21.24
N SER A 167 5.41 4.05 20.92
CA SER A 167 4.30 3.29 21.50
C SER A 167 4.85 2.09 22.27
N PHE A 168 4.23 1.81 23.42
CA PHE A 168 4.57 0.70 24.29
C PHE A 168 3.46 -0.35 24.28
N LEU A 169 3.84 -1.61 24.49
CA LEU A 169 2.95 -2.70 24.84
C LEU A 169 2.57 -2.59 26.33
N ALA A 170 1.53 -3.32 26.74
CA ALA A 170 1.05 -3.32 28.13
C ALA A 170 2.09 -3.86 29.14
N ASP A 171 3.08 -4.62 28.67
CA ASP A 171 4.22 -5.12 29.43
C ASP A 171 5.39 -4.13 29.49
N GLY A 172 5.23 -2.92 28.93
CA GLY A 172 6.26 -1.89 28.87
C GLY A 172 7.26 -2.04 27.71
N ASN A 173 7.17 -3.11 26.92
CA ASN A 173 8.06 -3.29 25.77
C ASN A 173 7.70 -2.31 24.65
N MET A 174 8.72 -1.68 24.05
CA MET A 174 8.52 -0.72 22.98
C MET A 174 7.97 -1.43 21.72
N ARG A 175 6.71 -1.12 21.38
CA ARG A 175 6.00 -1.70 20.25
C ARG A 175 6.46 -1.10 18.93
N LYS A 176 6.59 0.23 18.90
CA LYS A 176 7.03 1.00 17.72
C LYS A 176 7.72 2.28 18.14
N HIS A 177 8.82 2.57 17.45
CA HIS A 177 9.56 3.81 17.52
C HIS A 177 9.87 4.26 16.10
N TYR A 178 9.30 5.37 15.67
CA TYR A 178 9.48 5.86 14.30
C TYR A 178 9.35 7.39 14.27
N VAL A 179 9.92 7.99 13.23
CA VAL A 179 9.79 9.42 12.97
C VAL A 179 8.69 9.65 11.93
N ARG A 180 7.90 10.69 12.12
CA ARG A 180 6.91 11.15 11.14
C ARG A 180 7.17 12.61 10.80
N ILE A 181 7.13 12.93 9.51
CA ILE A 181 7.14 14.29 9.00
C ILE A 181 5.73 14.61 8.56
N ASN A 182 5.15 15.67 9.12
CA ASN A 182 3.77 16.08 8.88
C ASN A 182 2.81 14.87 9.00
N ARG A 183 2.00 14.66 7.96
CA ARG A 183 1.03 13.57 7.86
C ARG A 183 1.50 12.42 6.97
N TRP A 184 2.75 12.43 6.54
CA TRP A 184 3.31 11.42 5.64
C TRP A 184 3.55 10.07 6.35
N PRO A 185 3.79 8.96 5.60
CA PRO A 185 3.99 7.64 6.19
C PRO A 185 5.15 7.58 7.20
N PRO A 186 5.12 6.63 8.17
CA PRO A 186 6.23 6.41 9.09
C PRO A 186 7.56 6.26 8.36
N MET A 187 8.62 6.88 8.90
CA MET A 187 10.00 6.66 8.45
C MET A 187 10.72 5.72 9.39
N ARG A 188 11.55 4.85 8.81
CA ARG A 188 12.56 4.10 9.57
C ARG A 188 13.78 4.98 9.75
N VAL A 189 14.37 4.93 10.94
CA VAL A 189 15.62 5.64 11.24
C VAL A 189 16.73 4.61 11.39
N ALA A 190 17.87 4.84 10.76
CA ALA A 190 19.04 3.99 10.86
C ALA A 190 20.32 4.83 10.97
N ARG A 191 21.35 4.26 11.60
CA ARG A 191 22.71 4.80 11.58
C ARG A 191 23.41 4.38 10.28
N ARG A 192 24.15 5.32 9.69
CA ARG A 192 25.03 5.07 8.54
C ARG A 192 26.44 4.72 9.03
N GLN A 193 27.27 4.17 8.13
CA GLN A 193 28.66 3.78 8.43
C GLN A 193 29.55 4.98 8.81
N ASP A 194 29.21 6.17 8.31
CA ASP A 194 29.87 7.45 8.63
C ASP A 194 29.38 8.06 9.95
N TRP A 195 28.64 7.29 10.77
CA TRP A 195 27.97 7.73 12.01
C TRP A 195 26.86 8.77 11.82
N GLY A 196 26.57 9.14 10.56
CA GLY A 196 25.37 9.86 10.20
C GLY A 196 24.11 9.07 10.49
N TRP A 197 22.96 9.68 10.20
CA TRP A 197 21.67 9.03 10.25
C TRP A 197 21.00 9.10 8.87
N GLU A 198 20.17 8.12 8.60
CA GLU A 198 19.22 8.11 7.49
C GLU A 198 17.82 7.92 8.06
N MET A 199 16.86 8.68 7.52
CA MET A 199 15.44 8.46 7.74
C MET A 199 14.77 8.22 6.39
N SER A 200 14.23 7.03 6.17
CA SER A 200 13.69 6.66 4.86
C SER A 200 12.40 5.85 4.94
N ASN A 201 11.60 5.99 3.88
CA ASN A 201 10.50 5.10 3.53
C ASN A 201 10.41 4.98 1.99
N HIS A 202 9.31 4.44 1.47
CA HIS A 202 9.11 4.24 0.04
C HIS A 202 8.84 5.53 -0.76
N LEU A 203 8.65 6.68 -0.11
CA LEU A 203 8.33 7.95 -0.74
C LEU A 203 9.46 8.98 -0.66
N TYR A 204 10.19 9.02 0.45
CA TYR A 204 11.23 10.03 0.68
C TYR A 204 12.34 9.47 1.58
N CYS A 205 13.51 10.10 1.43
CA CYS A 205 14.71 9.79 2.18
C CYS A 205 15.37 11.09 2.65
N TYR A 206 15.75 11.14 3.91
CA TYR A 206 16.58 12.17 4.50
C TYR A 206 17.86 11.52 4.98
N SER A 207 19.00 12.15 4.70
CA SER A 207 20.28 11.76 5.28
C SER A 207 20.90 12.97 5.98
N SER A 208 21.51 12.73 7.14
CA SER A 208 22.30 13.75 7.82
C SER A 208 23.47 14.18 6.94
N VAL A 209 23.78 15.47 6.94
CA VAL A 209 25.01 15.98 6.33
C VAL A 209 26.03 16.22 7.43
N PRO A 210 27.30 15.78 7.25
CA PRO A 210 28.35 16.00 8.23
C PRO A 210 28.51 17.48 8.55
N ASP A 211 28.40 17.79 9.84
CA ASP A 211 28.50 19.14 10.38
C ASP A 211 29.35 19.16 11.64
N ALA A 212 30.35 18.27 11.72
CA ALA A 212 31.25 18.12 12.86
C ALA A 212 32.00 19.41 13.25
N HIS A 213 32.07 20.39 12.35
CA HIS A 213 32.64 21.72 12.60
C HIS A 213 31.70 22.64 13.41
N ILE A 214 30.41 22.30 13.52
CA ILE A 214 29.39 23.03 14.26
C ILE A 214 29.37 22.50 15.71
N LYS A 215 29.25 23.41 16.68
CA LYS A 215 29.12 23.04 18.10
C LYS A 215 27.86 22.19 18.31
N GLY A 216 28.03 20.92 18.65
CA GLY A 216 26.92 19.96 18.80
C GLY A 216 26.50 19.26 17.50
N GLY A 217 27.30 19.37 16.43
CA GLY A 217 27.03 18.73 15.14
C GLY A 217 27.10 17.21 15.16
N THR A 218 26.62 16.61 14.08
CA THR A 218 26.60 15.17 13.79
C THR A 218 27.86 14.71 13.06
N GLY A 219 28.44 13.62 13.57
CA GLY A 219 29.59 12.94 12.97
C GLY A 219 30.90 13.14 13.75
N PRO A 220 31.91 12.28 13.52
CA PRO A 220 33.21 12.42 14.16
C PRO A 220 33.92 13.68 13.64
N TYR A 221 34.50 14.47 14.55
CA TYR A 221 35.47 15.50 14.17
C TYR A 221 36.71 14.79 13.63
N LEU A 222 36.85 14.71 12.30
CA LEU A 222 38.07 14.25 11.67
C LEU A 222 38.97 15.48 11.48
N PRO A 223 39.98 15.71 12.34
CA PRO A 223 40.98 16.71 12.03
C PRO A 223 41.64 16.31 10.71
N ILE A 224 41.64 17.23 9.74
CA ILE A 224 42.39 17.07 8.50
C ILE A 224 43.86 16.94 8.92
N LEU A 225 44.47 15.79 8.64
CA LEU A 225 45.91 15.55 8.77
C LEU A 225 46.67 16.32 7.69
#